data_AF-A0A6B3G0B8-F1
#
_entry.id   AF-A0A6B3G0B8-F1
#
_cell.length_a   1.000
_cell.length_b   1.000
_cell.length_c   1.000
_cell.angle_alpha   90.00
_cell.angle_beta   90.00
_cell.angle_gamma   90.00
#
_symmetry.space_group_name_H-M   'P 1'
#
loop_
_entity.id
_entity.type
_entity.pdbx_description
1 polymer ?
#
loop_
_entity_poly.entity_id
_entity_poly.type
_entity_poly.pdbx_seq_one_letter_code
_entity_poly.pdbx_strand_id
1 'polypeptide(L)'
;MTEDLSPAERYQASRARAAEMATALGPFREMYDFGLDPFQIEACQALEAGKGVLVAAPTGSGKTIVGEFAVHLALEQGRKCFYTTPIKALSNQKYADLVKRYGADKVG
;
A
#
# COMPACT_ATOMS: atom_id res chain seq x y z
N MET A 1 -29.69 11.10 -13.36
CA MET A 1 -30.12 9.68 -13.33
C MET A 1 -29.16 8.96 -12.39
N THR A 2 -29.50 8.88 -11.11
CA THR A 2 -28.85 7.95 -10.19
C THR A 2 -29.41 6.57 -10.53
N GLU A 3 -28.59 5.71 -11.13
CA GLU A 3 -28.95 4.30 -11.26
C GLU A 3 -29.07 3.71 -9.84
N ASP A 4 -30.30 3.50 -9.39
CA ASP A 4 -30.57 2.80 -8.15
C ASP A 4 -30.21 1.33 -8.33
N LEU A 5 -29.00 0.98 -7.91
CA LEU A 5 -28.52 -0.40 -7.85
C LEU A 5 -29.56 -1.28 -7.15
N SER A 6 -29.83 -2.46 -7.72
CA SER A 6 -30.70 -3.45 -7.11
C SER A 6 -30.16 -3.90 -5.74
N PRO A 7 -31.01 -4.44 -4.85
CA PRO A 7 -30.54 -5.02 -3.59
C PRO A 7 -29.43 -6.07 -3.77
N ALA A 8 -29.47 -6.86 -4.85
CA ALA A 8 -28.47 -7.87 -5.16
C ALA A 8 -27.12 -7.23 -5.53
N GLU A 9 -27.12 -6.19 -6.37
CA GLU A 9 -25.91 -5.46 -6.77
C GLU A 9 -25.28 -4.72 -5.59
N ARG A 10 -26.09 -4.11 -4.71
CA ARG A 10 -25.59 -3.51 -3.47
C ARG A 10 -24.92 -4.53 -2.55
N TYR A 11 -25.53 -5.70 -2.39
CA TYR A 11 -24.95 -6.78 -1.61
C TYR A 11 -23.63 -7.28 -2.21
N GLN A 12 -23.58 -7.47 -3.54
CA GLN A 12 -22.37 -7.86 -4.25
C GLN A 12 -21.26 -6.81 -4.08
N ALA A 13 -21.57 -5.52 -4.24
CA ALA A 13 -20.61 -4.43 -4.05
C ALA A 13 -20.11 -4.34 -2.60
N SER A 14 -20.99 -4.48 -1.62
CA SER A 14 -20.61 -4.51 -0.20
C SER A 14 -19.70 -5.70 0.11
N ARG A 15 -20.03 -6.89 -0.40
CA ARG A 15 -19.21 -8.09 -0.22
C ARG A 15 -17.84 -7.95 -0.88
N ALA A 16 -17.78 -7.37 -2.08
CA ALA A 16 -16.53 -7.10 -2.78
C ALA A 16 -15.64 -6.13 -1.99
N ARG A 17 -16.22 -5.02 -1.50
CA ARG A 17 -15.51 -4.06 -0.65
C ARG A 17 -15.02 -4.70 0.64
N ALA A 18 -15.84 -5.52 1.30
CA ALA A 18 -15.43 -6.22 2.52
C ALA A 18 -14.27 -7.20 2.25
N ALA A 19 -14.30 -7.91 1.12
CA ALA A 19 -13.20 -8.79 0.72
C ALA A 19 -11.90 -8.02 0.44
N GLU A 20 -12.00 -6.85 -0.20
CA GLU A 20 -10.83 -5.98 -0.42
C GLU A 20 -10.27 -5.43 0.89
N MET A 21 -11.13 -4.96 1.80
CA MET A 21 -10.72 -4.46 3.12
C MET A 21 -10.16 -5.53 4.05
N ALA A 22 -10.36 -6.81 3.72
CA ALA A 22 -9.72 -7.93 4.43
C ALA A 22 -8.27 -8.18 3.98
N THR A 23 -7.82 -7.57 2.87
CA THR A 23 -6.40 -7.57 2.45
C THR A 23 -5.65 -6.45 3.16
N ALA A 24 -4.33 -6.55 3.29
CA ALA A 24 -3.46 -5.45 3.70
C ALA A 24 -3.48 -4.30 2.68
N LEU A 25 -3.67 -4.62 1.39
CA LEU A 25 -3.72 -3.59 0.33
C LEU A 25 -4.94 -2.68 0.48
N GLY A 26 -6.08 -3.20 0.92
CA GLY A 26 -7.31 -2.44 1.10
C GLY A 26 -7.13 -1.20 2.00
N PRO A 27 -6.84 -1.37 3.31
CA PRO A 27 -6.59 -0.26 4.22
C PRO A 27 -5.42 0.62 3.79
N PHE A 28 -4.37 0.04 3.19
CA PHE A 28 -3.24 0.82 2.68
C PHE A 28 -3.65 1.82 1.59
N ARG A 29 -4.54 1.43 0.67
CA ARG A 29 -5.03 2.32 -0.39
C ARG A 29 -5.81 3.51 0.17
N GLU A 30 -6.54 3.32 1.25
CA GLU A 30 -7.29 4.40 1.92
C GLU A 30 -6.37 5.44 2.59
N MET A 31 -5.05 5.19 2.66
CA MET A 31 -4.07 6.17 3.16
C MET A 31 -3.72 7.27 2.14
N TYR A 32 -4.25 7.20 0.91
CA TYR A 32 -3.98 8.15 -0.17
C TYR A 32 -5.28 8.75 -0.72
N ASP A 33 -5.24 10.03 -1.07
CA ASP A 33 -6.38 10.75 -1.68
C ASP A 33 -6.50 10.49 -3.19
N PHE A 34 -5.71 9.55 -3.72
CA PHE A 34 -5.65 9.20 -5.14
C PHE A 34 -5.62 7.68 -5.32
N GLY A 35 -6.08 7.22 -6.49
CA GLY A 35 -6.03 5.81 -6.86
C GLY A 35 -4.61 5.34 -7.19
N LEU A 36 -4.33 4.06 -6.96
CA LEU A 36 -3.06 3.45 -7.34
C LEU A 36 -3.07 3.03 -8.81
N ASP A 37 -1.91 3.14 -9.45
CA ASP A 37 -1.72 2.69 -10.82
C ASP A 37 -1.74 1.14 -10.91
N PRO A 38 -2.09 0.56 -12.08
CA PRO A 38 -2.16 -0.89 -12.24
C PRO A 38 -0.89 -1.64 -11.82
N PHE A 39 0.29 -1.13 -12.17
CA PHE A 39 1.56 -1.77 -11.80
C PHE A 39 1.82 -1.73 -10.28
N GLN A 40 1.31 -0.71 -9.58
CA GLN A 40 1.45 -0.59 -8.14
C GLN A 40 0.55 -1.63 -7.46
N ILE A 41 -0.70 -1.76 -7.93
CA ILE A 41 -1.65 -2.77 -7.44
C ILE A 41 -1.08 -4.18 -7.65
N GLU A 42 -0.61 -4.49 -8.85
CA GLU A 42 -0.03 -5.81 -9.17
C GLU A 42 1.16 -6.14 -8.26
N ALA A 43 2.09 -5.18 -8.08
CA ALA A 43 3.25 -5.38 -7.22
C ALA A 43 2.86 -5.56 -5.74
N CYS A 44 1.86 -4.82 -5.25
CA CYS A 44 1.38 -4.97 -3.88
C CYS A 44 0.70 -6.33 -3.67
N GLN A 45 -0.14 -6.78 -4.61
CA GLN A 45 -0.76 -8.10 -4.56
C GLN A 45 0.28 -9.23 -4.59
N ALA A 46 1.34 -9.08 -5.39
CA ALA A 46 2.44 -10.05 -5.42
C ALA A 46 3.20 -10.10 -4.09
N LEU A 47 3.49 -8.94 -3.47
CA LEU A 47 4.11 -8.85 -2.15
C LEU A 47 3.25 -9.50 -1.07
N GLU A 48 1.94 -9.21 -1.06
CA GLU A 48 0.98 -9.80 -0.12
C GLU A 48 0.88 -11.33 -0.28
N ALA A 49 0.98 -11.83 -1.51
CA ALA A 49 1.08 -13.26 -1.81
C ALA A 49 2.46 -13.88 -1.45
N GLY A 50 3.34 -13.13 -0.79
CA GLY A 50 4.65 -13.60 -0.32
C GLY A 50 5.72 -13.69 -1.41
N LYS A 51 5.53 -13.05 -2.57
CA LYS A 51 6.50 -13.04 -3.67
C LYS A 51 7.45 -11.85 -3.59
N GLY A 52 8.66 -12.01 -4.12
CA GLY A 52 9.56 -10.89 -4.39
C GLY A 52 9.15 -10.14 -5.65
N VAL A 53 9.35 -8.81 -5.66
CA VAL A 53 9.03 -7.94 -6.81
C VAL A 53 10.23 -7.08 -7.20
N LEU A 54 10.40 -6.86 -8.51
CA LEU A 54 11.32 -5.88 -9.07
C LEU A 54 10.49 -4.88 -9.90
N VAL A 55 10.42 -3.64 -9.43
CA VAL A 55 9.64 -2.59 -10.09
C VAL A 55 10.56 -1.64 -10.84
N ALA A 56 10.49 -1.68 -12.17
CA ALA A 56 11.21 -0.76 -13.05
C ALA A 56 10.22 0.23 -13.68
N ALA A 57 10.11 1.42 -13.09
CA ALA A 57 9.26 2.50 -13.59
C ALA A 57 10.02 3.84 -13.56
N PRO A 58 9.70 4.79 -14.48
CA PRO A 58 10.33 6.10 -14.50
C PRO A 58 10.25 6.86 -13.16
N THR A 59 11.15 7.81 -12.96
CA THR A 59 11.03 8.74 -11.84
C THR A 59 9.77 9.59 -12.02
N GLY A 60 9.02 9.80 -10.93
CA GLY A 60 7.73 10.48 -10.96
C GLY A 60 6.52 9.53 -11.04
N SER A 61 6.69 8.27 -11.48
CA SER A 61 5.59 7.30 -11.63
C SER A 61 5.09 6.67 -10.32
N GLY A 62 5.48 7.20 -9.15
CA GLY A 62 4.97 6.69 -7.87
C GLY A 62 5.48 5.31 -7.43
N LYS A 63 6.57 4.77 -8.01
CA LYS A 63 7.14 3.46 -7.59
C LYS A 63 7.40 3.30 -6.08
N THR A 64 7.58 4.42 -5.37
CA THR A 64 7.73 4.47 -3.91
C THR A 64 6.55 3.84 -3.17
N ILE A 65 5.33 3.91 -3.73
CA ILE A 65 4.11 3.32 -3.15
C ILE A 65 4.30 1.82 -2.86
N VAL A 66 4.94 1.09 -3.78
CA VAL A 66 5.20 -0.35 -3.62
C VAL A 66 6.14 -0.61 -2.43
N GLY A 67 7.18 0.22 -2.27
CA GLY A 67 8.09 0.13 -1.13
C GLY A 67 7.42 0.49 0.20
N GLU A 68 6.55 1.50 0.19
CA GLU A 68 5.76 1.88 1.37
C GLU A 68 4.75 0.79 1.75
N PHE A 69 4.16 0.11 0.77
CA PHE A 69 3.32 -1.06 1.00
C PHE A 69 4.10 -2.22 1.62
N ALA A 70 5.33 -2.49 1.15
CA ALA A 70 6.18 -3.52 1.74
C ALA A 70 6.48 -3.25 3.23
N VAL A 71 6.68 -1.98 3.60
CA VAL A 71 6.82 -1.57 5.01
C VAL A 71 5.51 -1.81 5.78
N HIS A 72 4.38 -1.37 5.21
CA HIS A 72 3.07 -1.55 5.82
C HIS A 72 2.77 -3.02 6.11
N LEU A 73 2.89 -3.87 5.09
CA LEU A 73 2.65 -5.31 5.17
C LEU A 73 3.55 -5.97 6.21
N ALA A 74 4.83 -5.60 6.27
CA ALA A 74 5.74 -6.13 7.29
C ALA A 74 5.28 -5.76 8.70
N LEU A 75 4.89 -4.50 8.93
CA LEU A 75 4.42 -4.04 10.24
C LEU A 75 3.10 -4.71 10.65
N GLU A 76 2.15 -4.86 9.74
CA GLU A 76 0.89 -5.58 10.00
C GLU A 76 1.12 -7.04 10.36
N GLN A 77 2.13 -7.67 9.76
CA GLN A 77 2.53 -9.04 10.05
C GLN A 77 3.43 -9.19 11.28
N GLY A 78 3.75 -8.10 11.99
CA GLY A 78 4.68 -8.12 13.14
C GLY A 78 6.12 -8.46 12.74
N ARG A 79 6.51 -8.21 11.48
CA ARG A 79 7.84 -8.46 10.92
C ARG A 79 8.63 -7.15 10.82
N LYS A 80 9.92 -7.28 10.53
CA LYS A 80 10.81 -6.13 10.27
C LYS A 80 10.95 -5.89 8.77
N CYS A 81 11.04 -4.63 8.38
CA CYS A 81 11.34 -4.21 7.02
C CYS A 81 12.60 -3.32 7.03
N PHE A 82 13.56 -3.61 6.15
CA PHE A 82 14.72 -2.74 5.94
C PHE A 82 14.48 -1.88 4.71
N TYR A 83 14.27 -0.57 4.92
CA TYR A 83 14.10 0.39 3.85
C TYR A 83 15.43 1.07 3.54
N THR A 84 16.00 0.79 2.38
CA THR A 84 17.31 1.35 1.98
C THR A 84 17.16 2.38 0.87
N THR A 85 17.94 3.45 0.96
CA THR A 85 18.03 4.49 -0.07
C THR A 85 19.49 4.70 -0.44
N PRO A 86 19.80 5.15 -1.67
CA PRO A 86 21.19 5.31 -2.11
C PRO A 86 21.93 6.46 -1.39
N ILE A 87 21.21 7.41 -0.79
CA ILE A 87 21.79 8.55 -0.07
C ILE A 87 21.08 8.82 1.25
N LYS A 88 21.83 9.36 2.23
CA LYS A 88 21.37 9.66 3.60
C LYS A 88 20.20 10.65 3.65
N ALA A 89 20.20 11.66 2.79
CA ALA A 89 19.15 12.67 2.78
C ALA A 89 17.77 12.05 2.51
N LEU A 90 17.70 11.08 1.59
CA LEU A 90 16.46 10.34 1.28
C LEU A 90 16.08 9.38 2.42
N SER A 91 17.07 8.81 3.12
CA SER A 91 16.80 7.99 4.31
C SER A 91 16.14 8.83 5.40
N ASN A 92 16.67 10.03 5.68
CA ASN A 92 16.10 10.94 6.67
C ASN A 92 14.66 11.36 6.31
N GLN A 93 14.42 11.67 5.03
CA GLN A 93 13.07 12.02 4.55
C GLN A 93 12.10 10.84 4.76
N LYS A 94 12.49 9.63 4.34
CA LYS A 94 11.64 8.45 4.49
C LYS A 94 11.45 8.04 5.94
N TYR A 95 12.45 8.21 6.79
CA TYR A 95 12.31 8.05 8.23
C TYR A 95 11.23 8.97 8.79
N ALA A 96 11.28 10.27 8.47
CA ALA A 96 10.26 11.22 8.94
C ALA A 96 8.85 10.87 8.42
N ASP A 97 8.72 10.49 7.15
CA ASP A 97 7.44 10.05 6.57
C ASP A 97 6.88 8.81 7.27
N LEU A 98 7.72 7.81 7.51
CA LEU A 98 7.33 6.55 8.15
C LEU A 98 7.01 6.75 9.64
N VAL A 99 7.78 7.57 10.36
CA VAL A 99 7.48 7.96 11.75
C VAL A 99 6.13 8.68 11.83
N LYS A 100 5.87 9.62 10.92
CA LYS A 100 4.58 10.32 10.85
C LYS A 100 3.41 9.35 10.64
N ARG A 101 3.61 8.30 9.83
CA ARG A 101 2.57 7.31 9.49
C ARG A 101 2.37 6.25 10.57
N TYR A 102 3.45 5.72 11.14
CA TYR A 102 3.42 4.52 11.99
C TYR A 102 3.80 4.74 13.45
N GLY A 103 4.33 5.92 13.79
CA GLY A 103 4.84 6.24 15.13
C GLY A 103 6.35 5.99 15.28
N ALA A 104 7.00 6.80 16.11
CA ALA A 104 8.44 6.72 16.39
C ALA A 104 8.82 5.45 17.18
N ASP A 105 7.86 4.81 17.84
CA ASP A 105 8.03 3.54 18.54
C ASP A 105 8.20 2.35 17.58
N LYS A 106 7.79 2.49 16.31
CA LYS A 106 7.81 1.42 15.31
C LYS A 106 8.87 1.61 14.22
N VAL A 107 9.60 2.74 14.20
CA VAL A 107 10.50 3.12 13.10
C VAL A 107 11.85 3.57 13.66
N GLY A 108 12.95 3.00 13.15
CA GLY A 108 14.32 3.23 13.61
C GLY A 108 15.37 2.99 12.53
#